data_AF-A0A3D4VVR9-F1
#
_entry.id   AF-A0A3D4VVR9-F1
#
_cell.length_a   1.000
_cell.length_b   1.000
_cell.length_c   1.000
_cell.angle_alpha   90.00
_cell.angle_beta   90.00
_cell.angle_gamma   90.00
#
_symmetry.space_group_name_H-M   'P 1'
#
loop_
_entity.id
_entity.type
_entity.pdbx_description
1 polymer ?
#
loop_
_entity_poly.entity_id
_entity_poly.type
_entity_poly.pdbx_seq_one_letter_code
_entity_poly.pdbx_strand_id
1 'polypeptide(L)'
;MLYIRTDNQDGVINLTPITNNNIYLHCNRCGKMIRVIDLLDYIAEIGEADFDAEIHNICDECLEEQCEREDEYVKTHHHLEK
;
A
#
# COMPACT_ATOMS: atom_id res chain seq x y z
N MET A 1 16.68 -1.79 16.77
CA MET A 1 15.49 -1.63 15.92
C MET A 1 15.71 -2.49 14.69
N LEU A 2 14.82 -3.44 14.39
CA LEU A 2 14.93 -4.37 13.27
C LEU A 2 14.03 -3.89 12.12
N TYR A 3 14.42 -4.14 10.88
CA TYR A 3 13.66 -3.77 9.69
C TYR A 3 13.69 -4.92 8.68
N ILE A 4 12.58 -5.14 7.98
CA ILE A 4 12.54 -5.94 6.76
C ILE A 4 12.92 -5.02 5.61
N ARG A 5 13.96 -5.41 4.88
CA ARG A 5 14.34 -4.76 3.63
C ARG A 5 13.70 -5.53 2.49
N THR A 6 12.89 -4.85 1.69
CA THR A 6 12.40 -5.35 0.41
C THR A 6 13.05 -4.57 -0.72
N ASP A 7 13.71 -5.31 -1.62
CA ASP A 7 14.31 -4.78 -2.84
C ASP A 7 13.34 -5.10 -3.98
N ASN A 8 12.77 -4.09 -4.64
CA ASN A 8 12.03 -4.31 -5.89
C ASN A 8 13.01 -4.42 -7.08
N GLN A 9 12.52 -4.91 -8.23
CA GLN A 9 13.37 -5.14 -9.41
C GLN A 9 13.96 -3.84 -9.97
N ASP A 10 13.32 -2.70 -9.68
CA ASP A 10 13.75 -1.35 -10.10
C ASP A 10 14.75 -0.68 -9.14
N GLY A 11 15.15 -1.38 -8.07
CA GLY A 11 16.18 -0.91 -7.13
C GLY A 11 15.70 0.07 -6.07
N VAL A 12 14.39 0.27 -5.92
CA VAL A 12 13.77 0.95 -4.78
C VAL A 12 13.84 0.04 -3.56
N ILE A 13 14.34 0.62 -2.46
CA ILE A 13 14.48 -0.07 -1.19
C ILE A 13 13.35 0.37 -0.26
N ASN A 14 12.50 -0.55 0.14
CA ASN A 14 11.48 -0.34 1.16
C ASN A 14 11.95 -0.93 2.50
N LEU A 15 11.76 -0.19 3.59
CA LEU A 15 12.16 -0.59 4.94
C LEU A 15 10.95 -0.65 5.88
N THR A 16 10.51 -1.86 6.21
CA THR A 16 9.36 -2.09 7.08
C THR A 16 9.84 -2.39 8.51
N PRO A 17 9.55 -1.54 9.52
CA PRO A 17 10.04 -1.75 10.87
C PRO A 17 9.40 -2.95 11.57
N ILE A 18 10.22 -3.64 12.38
CA ILE A 18 9.82 -4.72 13.29
C ILE A 18 10.00 -4.23 14.73
N THR A 19 8.91 -4.25 15.50
CA THR A 19 8.93 -3.98 16.95
C THR A 19 8.04 -4.98 17.69
N ASN A 20 8.51 -5.51 18.83
CA ASN A 20 7.77 -6.47 19.66
C ASN A 20 7.24 -7.70 18.88
N ASN A 21 8.04 -8.26 17.98
CA ASN A 21 7.66 -9.38 17.11
C ASN A 21 6.51 -9.08 16.12
N ASN A 22 6.18 -7.79 15.92
CA ASN A 22 5.17 -7.35 14.97
C ASN A 22 5.80 -6.54 13.85
N ILE A 23 5.23 -6.71 12.65
CA ILE A 23 5.60 -5.97 11.44
C ILE A 23 4.63 -4.80 11.30
N TYR A 24 5.12 -3.65 10.87
CA TYR A 24 4.30 -2.46 10.69
C TYR A 24 4.51 -1.84 9.31
N LEU A 25 3.41 -1.63 8.59
CA LEU A 25 3.35 -0.82 7.39
C LEU A 25 3.38 0.67 7.77
N HIS A 26 4.25 1.44 7.13
CA HIS A 26 4.21 2.89 7.20
C HIS A 26 3.45 3.43 5.99
N CYS A 27 2.32 4.11 6.24
CA CYS A 27 1.55 4.72 5.17
C CYS A 27 2.17 6.04 4.73
N ASN A 28 2.57 6.15 3.46
CA ASN A 28 3.18 7.37 2.91
C ASN A 28 2.18 8.52 2.75
N ARG A 29 0.86 8.24 2.73
CA ARG A 29 -0.18 9.26 2.57
C ARG A 29 -0.57 9.92 3.89
N CYS A 30 -0.81 9.14 4.94
CA CYS A 30 -1.25 9.66 6.24
C CYS A 30 -0.18 9.59 7.34
N GLY A 31 0.97 8.95 7.08
CA GLY A 31 2.07 8.78 8.04
C GLY A 31 1.78 7.79 9.18
N LYS A 32 0.62 7.11 9.16
CA LYS A 32 0.25 6.14 10.19
C LYS A 32 1.11 4.88 10.08
N MET A 33 1.41 4.30 11.24
CA MET A 33 2.03 2.98 11.37
C MET A 33 0.95 1.95 11.65
N ILE A 34 0.63 1.11 10.67
CA ILE A 34 -0.39 0.07 10.78
C ILE A 34 0.29 -1.27 11.04
N ARG A 35 -0.19 -2.00 12.05
CA ARG A 35 0.32 -3.33 12.34
C ARG A 35 -0.17 -4.30 11.28
N VAL A 36 0.75 -5.05 10.67
CA VAL A 36 0.43 -6.19 9.82
C VAL A 36 -0.02 -7.34 10.72
N ILE A 37 -1.29 -7.74 10.61
CA ILE A 37 -1.90 -8.79 11.43
C ILE A 37 -1.58 -10.17 10.87
N ASP A 38 -1.69 -10.32 9.54
CA ASP A 38 -1.32 -11.54 8.82
C ASP A 38 -0.21 -11.24 7.81
N LEU A 39 0.96 -11.83 8.06
CA LEU A 39 2.13 -11.63 7.21
C LEU A 39 2.01 -12.37 5.87
N LEU A 40 1.33 -13.52 5.83
CA LEU A 40 1.18 -14.29 4.60
C LEU A 40 0.24 -13.59 3.64
N ASP A 41 -0.85 -13.03 4.17
CA ASP A 41 -1.81 -12.24 3.41
C ASP A 41 -1.15 -10.98 2.84
N TYR A 42 -0.42 -10.25 3.70
CA TYR A 42 0.35 -9.08 3.30
C TYR A 42 1.42 -9.38 2.23
N ILE A 43 2.12 -10.51 2.33
CA ILE A 43 3.11 -10.92 1.31
C ILE A 43 2.42 -11.36 0.02
N ALA A 44 1.26 -12.01 0.09
CA ALA A 44 0.49 -12.41 -1.08
C ALA A 44 0.01 -11.17 -1.85
N GLU A 45 -0.55 -10.18 -1.16
CA GLU A 45 -0.95 -8.90 -1.75
C GLU A 45 0.23 -8.16 -2.38
N ILE A 46 1.40 -8.14 -1.73
CA ILE A 46 2.63 -7.57 -2.30
C ILE A 46 3.11 -8.36 -3.52
N GLY A 47 3.01 -9.68 -3.48
CA GLY A 47 3.49 -10.56 -4.54
C GLY A 47 2.61 -10.56 -5.79
N GLU A 48 1.32 -10.25 -5.64
CA GLU A 48 0.34 -10.16 -6.73
C GLU A 48 0.26 -8.75 -7.33
N ALA A 49 0.53 -7.71 -6.55
CA ALA A 49 0.64 -6.35 -7.08
C ALA A 49 1.94 -6.22 -7.89
N ASP A 50 1.83 -5.90 -9.18
CA ASP A 50 2.96 -5.48 -10.01
C ASP A 50 3.79 -4.44 -9.24
N PHE A 51 5.08 -4.72 -9.01
CA PHE A 51 6.00 -3.94 -8.14
C PHE A 51 6.14 -2.44 -8.49
N ASP A 52 5.57 -2.02 -9.61
CA ASP A 52 5.45 -0.63 -10.07
C ASP A 52 4.31 0.15 -9.42
N ALA A 53 3.41 -0.52 -8.71
CA ALA A 53 2.24 0.13 -8.13
C ALA A 53 2.62 0.81 -6.80
N GLU A 54 2.40 2.13 -6.71
CA GLU A 54 2.57 2.99 -5.51
C GLU A 54 1.76 2.53 -4.27
N ILE A 55 1.02 1.44 -4.42
CA ILE A 55 0.08 0.83 -3.48
C ILE A 55 0.81 0.12 -2.33
N HIS A 56 2.09 -0.23 -2.47
CA HIS A 56 2.80 -1.01 -1.45
C HIS A 56 3.04 -0.28 -0.11
N ASN A 57 2.85 1.05 -0.06
CA ASN A 57 3.09 1.86 1.13
C ASN A 57 1.87 2.73 1.51
N ILE A 58 0.65 2.29 1.21
CA ILE A 58 -0.59 2.99 1.60
C ILE A 58 -1.42 2.10 2.52
N CYS A 59 -2.03 2.66 3.57
CA CYS A 59 -2.93 1.89 4.42
C CYS A 59 -4.32 1.76 3.79
N ASP A 60 -5.07 0.74 4.20
CA ASP A 60 -6.43 0.42 3.71
C ASP A 60 -7.35 1.63 3.67
N GLU A 61 -7.41 2.43 4.75
CA GLU A 61 -8.23 3.66 4.80
C GLU A 61 -7.88 4.63 3.66
N CYS A 62 -6.59 4.81 3.40
CA CYS A 62 -6.11 5.74 2.39
C CYS A 62 -6.28 5.16 0.97
N LEU A 63 -6.21 3.84 0.82
CA LEU A 63 -6.50 3.15 -0.43
C LEU A 63 -7.98 3.26 -0.77
N GLU A 64 -8.86 3.03 0.20
CA GLU A 64 -10.32 3.17 0.05
C GLU A 64 -10.68 4.60 -0.38
N GLU A 65 -10.14 5.63 0.28
CA GLU A 65 -10.31 7.02 -0.13
C GLU A 65 -9.75 7.34 -1.53
N GLN A 66 -8.76 6.57 -2.02
CA GLN A 66 -8.27 6.74 -3.39
C GLN A 66 -9.24 6.12 -4.38
N CYS A 67 -9.66 4.88 -4.14
CA CYS A 67 -10.63 4.16 -4.97
C CYS A 67 -11.95 4.93 -5.08
N GLU A 68 -12.47 5.48 -3.97
CA GLU A 68 -13.69 6.30 -3.99
C GLU A 68 -13.56 7.53 -4.90
N ARG A 69 -12.41 8.22 -4.83
CA ARG A 69 -12.15 9.39 -5.69
C ARG A 69 -12.01 9.01 -7.16
N GLU A 70 -11.38 7.89 -7.46
CA GLU A 70 -11.26 7.38 -8.83
C GLU A 70 -12.63 6.97 -9.38
N ASP A 71 -13.46 6.29 -8.58
CA ASP A 71 -14.83 5.95 -8.92
C ASP A 71 -15.71 7.18 -9.20
N GLU A 72 -15.60 8.23 -8.38
CA GLU A 72 -16.30 9.50 -8.61
C GLU A 72 -15.84 10.20 -9.90
N TYR A 73 -14.52 10.19 -10.16
CA TYR A 73 -13.96 10.74 -11.38
C TYR A 73 -14.50 10.00 -12.63
N VAL A 74 -14.51 8.67 -12.59
CA VAL A 74 -15.07 7.84 -13.68
C VAL A 74 -16.56 8.12 -13.87
N LYS A 75 -17.35 8.19 -12.80
CA LYS A 75 -18.79 8.48 -12.87
C LYS A 75 -19.09 9.86 -13.48
N THR A 76 -18.30 10.87 -13.13
CA THR A 76 -18.46 12.23 -13.65
C THR A 76 -18.00 12.38 -15.09
N HIS A 77 -16.94 11.66 -15.50
CA HIS A 77 -16.38 11.77 -16.86
C HIS A 77 -17.08 10.85 -17.88
N HIS A 78 -17.65 9.71 -17.47
CA HIS A 78 -18.51 8.90 -18.35
C HIS A 78 -19.84 9.60 -18.72
N HIS A 79 -20.25 10.62 -17.97
CA HIS A 79 -21.43 11.43 -18.30
C HIS A 79 -21.18 12.53 -19.33
N LEU A 80 -19.92 12.84 -19.65
CA LEU A 80 -19.57 13.86 -20.64
C LEU A 80 -19.33 13.29 -22.06
N GLU A 81 -19.31 11.96 -22.20
CA GLU A 81 -19.09 11.26 -23.48
C GLU A 81 -20.38 10.69 -24.13
N LYS A 82 -21.57 11.06 -23.65
CA LYS A 82 -22.87 10.75 -24.27
C LYS A 82 -23.57 12.00 -24.75
#